data_AF-A0A2R6LWU4-F1
#
_entry.id   AF-A0A2R6LWU4-F1
#
_cell.length_a   1.000
_cell.length_b   1.000
_cell.length_c   1.000
_cell.angle_alpha   90.00
_cell.angle_beta   90.00
_cell.angle_gamma   90.00
#
_symmetry.space_group_name_H-M   'P 1'
#
loop_
_entity.id
_entity.type
_entity.pdbx_description
1 polymer ?
#
loop_
_entity_poly.entity_id
_entity_poly.type
_entity_poly.pdbx_seq_one_letter_code
_entity_poly.pdbx_strand_id
1 'polypeptide(L)' 'MSRVSASKALAYATGDEMLKLYGVLVGGWLLTFVGQFVLQTTFNAVLSLVSVIVALAGAVAVLVGVVAIAYKLLADGRVE' A
#
# COMPACT_ATOMS: atom_id res chain seq x y z
N MET A 1 11.78 21.58 20.35
CA MET A 1 11.72 20.40 19.46
C MET A 1 12.93 19.53 19.75
N SER A 2 12.78 18.46 20.52
CA SER A 2 13.88 17.50 20.70
C SER A 2 14.16 16.88 19.34
N ARG A 3 15.41 16.85 18.90
CA ARG A 3 15.76 16.18 17.64
C ARG A 3 15.50 14.70 17.85
N VAL A 4 14.41 14.18 17.29
CA VAL A 4 14.22 12.74 17.13
C VAL A 4 15.49 12.22 16.44
N SER A 5 16.20 11.29 17.09
CA SER A 5 17.42 10.76 16.47
C SER A 5 17.02 10.03 15.19
N ALA A 6 17.80 10.23 14.13
CA ALA A 6 17.55 9.56 12.84
C ALA A 6 17.43 8.04 13.01
N SER A 7 18.16 7.46 13.98
CA SER A 7 18.06 6.04 14.34
C SER A 7 16.68 5.64 14.88
N LYS A 8 16.05 6.47 15.74
CA LYS A 8 14.70 6.19 16.25
C LYS A 8 13.65 6.28 15.15
N ALA A 9 13.75 7.30 14.28
CA ALA A 9 12.84 7.45 13.14
C ALA A 9 12.96 6.27 12.18
N LEU A 10 14.18 5.81 11.90
CA LEU A 10 14.41 4.66 11.04
C LEU A 10 13.87 3.37 11.67
N ALA A 11 14.15 3.13 12.95
CA ALA A 11 13.66 1.95 13.67
C ALA A 11 12.13 1.88 13.69
N TYR A 12 11.45 3.03 13.86
CA TYR A 12 9.99 3.11 13.77
C TYR A 12 9.49 2.79 12.36
N ALA A 13 10.10 3.37 11.33
CA ALA A 13 9.73 3.12 9.94
C ALA A 13 9.96 1.66 9.52
N THR A 14 10.98 1.00 10.07
CA THR A 14 11.28 -0.43 9.80
C THR A 14 10.63 -1.37 10.80
N GLY A 15 9.76 -0.89 11.68
CA GLY A 15 9.03 -1.75 12.62
C GLY A 15 8.12 -2.72 11.87
N ASP A 16 7.95 -3.94 12.41
CA ASP A 16 7.18 -5.03 11.80
C ASP A 16 5.78 -4.59 11.33
N GLU A 17 5.10 -3.79 12.14
CA GLU A 17 3.77 -3.30 11.81
C GLU A 17 3.78 -2.24 10.69
N MET A 18 4.80 -1.37 10.60
CA MET A 18 4.95 -0.47 9.46
C MET A 18 5.32 -1.22 8.17
N LEU A 19 6.16 -2.25 8.28
CA LEU A 19 6.49 -3.11 7.14
C LEU A 19 5.27 -3.83 6.58
N LYS A 20 4.36 -4.30 7.43
CA LYS A 20 3.08 -4.88 7.00
C LYS A 20 2.24 -3.88 6.22
N LEU A 21 2.15 -2.63 6.69
CA LEU A 21 1.42 -1.56 6.00
C LEU A 21 2.05 -1.20 4.65
N TYR A 22 3.38 -1.10 4.58
CA TYR A 22 4.08 -0.95 3.30
C TYR A 22 3.85 -2.15 2.38
N GLY A 23 3.79 -3.36 2.93
CA GLY A 23 3.47 -4.58 2.18
C GLY A 23 2.10 -4.50 1.52
N VAL A 24 1.07 -4.04 2.24
CA VAL A 24 -0.28 -3.83 1.67
C VAL A 24 -0.25 -2.77 0.57
N LEU A 25 0.43 -1.65 0.82
CA LEU A 25 0.54 -0.55 -0.13
C LEU A 25 1.23 -0.99 -1.43
N VAL A 26 2.41 -1.61 -1.32
CA VAL A 26 3.20 -2.10 -2.45
C VAL A 26 2.48 -3.26 -3.16
N GLY A 27 1.86 -4.17 -2.40
CA GLY A 27 1.08 -5.28 -2.95
C GLY A 27 -0.12 -4.79 -3.77
N GLY A 28 -0.87 -3.81 -3.25
CA GLY A 28 -1.96 -3.17 -3.98
C GLY A 28 -1.49 -2.46 -5.26
N TRP A 29 -0.36 -1.75 -5.18
CA TRP A 29 0.24 -1.09 -6.34
C TRP A 29 0.66 -2.11 -7.42
N LEU A 30 1.30 -3.21 -7.02
CA LEU A 30 1.69 -4.29 -7.95
C LEU A 30 0.47 -4.95 -8.60
N LEU A 31 -0.59 -5.24 -7.84
CA LEU A 31 -1.83 -5.78 -8.40
C LEU A 31 -2.46 -4.83 -9.42
N THR A 32 -2.45 -3.53 -9.12
CA THR A 32 -2.93 -2.49 -10.04
C THR A 32 -2.12 -2.50 -11.32
N PHE A 33 -0.79 -2.51 -11.21
CA PHE A 33 0.13 -2.51 -12.35
C PHE A 33 -0.05 -3.76 -13.22
N VAL A 34 -0.09 -4.95 -12.60
CA VAL A 34 -0.28 -6.22 -13.32
C VAL A 34 -1.63 -6.27 -14.02
N GLY A 35 -2.71 -5.83 -13.34
CA GLY A 35 -4.04 -5.76 -13.96
C GLY A 35 -4.06 -4.85 -15.19
N GLN A 36 -3.46 -3.66 -15.09
CA GLN A 36 -3.33 -2.74 -16.24
C GLN A 36 -2.47 -3.33 -17.36
N PHE A 37 -1.35 -3.95 -17.03
CA PHE A 37 -0.46 -4.58 -18.01
C PHE A 37 -1.17 -5.68 -18.81
N VAL A 38 -1.91 -6.57 -18.13
CA VAL A 38 -2.68 -7.63 -18.80
C VAL A 38 -3.79 -7.03 -19.67
N LEU A 39 -4.48 -6.00 -19.17
CA LEU A 39 -5.54 -5.31 -19.93
C LEU A 39 -5.03 -4.70 -21.24
N GLN A 40 -3.81 -4.15 -21.25
CA GLN A 40 -3.21 -3.54 -22.44
C GLN A 40 -2.60 -4.55 -23.43
N THR A 41 -2.32 -5.76 -22.98
CA THR A 41 -1.57 -6.77 -23.77
C THR A 41 -2.43 -7.95 -24.24
N THR A 42 -3.65 -8.10 -23.70
CA THR A 42 -4.53 -9.23 -24.02
C THR A 42 -5.69 -8.83 -24.93
N PHE A 43 -6.07 -9.73 -25.85
CA PHE A 43 -7.28 -9.58 -26.68
C PHE A 43 -8.45 -10.47 -26.20
N ASN A 44 -8.25 -11.22 -25.11
CA ASN A 44 -9.25 -12.09 -24.54
C ASN A 44 -10.18 -11.31 -23.59
N ALA A 45 -11.48 -11.31 -23.87
CA ALA A 45 -12.48 -10.57 -23.11
C ALA A 45 -12.62 -11.03 -21.64
N VAL A 46 -12.48 -12.32 -21.36
CA VAL A 46 -12.58 -12.87 -20.00
C VAL A 46 -11.37 -12.43 -19.16
N LEU A 47 -10.16 -12.54 -19.72
CA LEU A 47 -8.94 -12.07 -19.06
C LEU A 47 -8.97 -10.54 -18.85
N SER A 48 -9.56 -9.80 -19.77
CA SER A 48 -9.76 -8.35 -19.63
C SER A 48 -10.70 -7.99 -18.48
N LEU A 49 -11.80 -8.74 -18.28
CA LEU A 49 -12.68 -8.53 -17.14
C LEU A 49 -11.97 -8.83 -15.80
N VAL A 50 -11.26 -9.95 -15.74
CA VAL A 50 -10.49 -10.33 -14.54
C VAL A 50 -9.42 -9.27 -14.24
N SER A 51 -8.73 -8.76 -15.25
CA SER A 51 -7.68 -7.77 -15.06
C SER A 51 -8.21 -6.43 -14.55
N VAL A 52 -9.41 -6.01 -14.97
CA VAL A 52 -10.11 -4.84 -14.40
C VAL A 52 -10.43 -5.07 -12.92
N ILE A 53 -10.98 -6.24 -12.56
CA ILE A 53 -11.30 -6.57 -11.15
C ILE A 53 -10.02 -6.55 -10.30
N VAL A 54 -8.95 -7.17 -10.78
CA VAL A 54 -7.65 -7.19 -10.10
C VAL A 54 -7.08 -5.78 -9.94
N ALA A 55 -7.18 -4.94 -10.98
CA ALA A 55 -6.70 -3.57 -10.92
C ALA A 55 -7.48 -2.73 -9.91
N LEU A 56 -8.81 -2.89 -9.85
CA LEU A 56 -9.66 -2.23 -8.86
C LEU A 56 -9.35 -2.70 -7.44
N ALA A 57 -9.20 -4.01 -7.23
CA ALA A 57 -8.81 -4.56 -5.93
C ALA A 57 -7.44 -4.02 -5.48
N GLY A 58 -6.48 -3.93 -6.39
CA GLY A 58 -5.19 -3.31 -6.14
C GLY A 58 -5.31 -1.83 -5.74
N ALA A 59 -6.12 -1.05 -6.48
CA ALA A 59 -6.35 0.36 -6.17
C ALA A 59 -6.99 0.56 -4.79
N VAL A 60 -7.97 -0.28 -4.44
CA VAL A 60 -8.58 -0.27 -3.10
C VAL A 60 -7.55 -0.62 -2.04
N ALA A 61 -6.71 -1.63 -2.25
CA ALA A 61 -5.66 -2.00 -1.31
C ALA A 61 -4.66 -0.86 -1.08
N VAL A 62 -4.30 -0.11 -2.13
CA VAL A 62 -3.47 1.10 -2.00
C VAL A 62 -4.15 2.14 -1.12
N LEU A 63 -5.42 2.45 -1.37
CA LEU A 63 -6.18 3.43 -0.57
C LEU A 63 -6.26 3.00 0.91
N VAL A 64 -6.59 1.73 1.16
CA VAL A 64 -6.62 1.17 2.52
C VAL A 64 -5.25 1.26 3.18
N GLY A 65 -4.17 0.92 2.47
CA GLY A 65 -2.80 1.05 2.97
C GLY A 65 -2.44 2.47 3.36
N VAL A 66 -2.76 3.46 2.52
CA VAL A 66 -2.54 4.89 2.83
C VAL A 66 -3.33 5.33 4.06
N VAL A 67 -4.61 4.99 4.12
CA VAL A 67 -5.48 5.35 5.26
C VAL A 67 -4.98 4.68 6.55
N ALA A 68 -4.58 3.42 6.49
CA ALA A 68 -4.07 2.69 7.65
C ALA A 68 -2.74 3.28 8.16
N ILE A 69 -1.83 3.66 7.26
CA ILE A 69 -0.60 4.37 7.62
C ILE A 69 -0.92 5.71 8.29
N ALA A 70 -1.81 6.52 7.68
CA ALA A 70 -2.20 7.81 8.25
C ALA A 70 -2.86 7.65 9.62
N TYR A 71 -3.76 6.67 9.76
CA TYR A 71 -4.42 6.36 11.03
C TYR A 71 -3.41 5.95 12.10
N LYS A 72 -2.45 5.10 11.76
CA LYS A 72 -1.38 4.68 12.68
C LYS A 72 -0.54 5.88 13.15
N LEU A 73 -0.10 6.73 12.22
CA LEU A 73 0.69 7.91 12.56
C LEU A 73 -0.08 8.88 13.48
N LEU A 74 -1.39 9.04 13.25
CA LEU A 74 -2.25 9.86 14.11
C LEU A 74 -2.52 9.23 15.48
N ALA A 75 -2.66 7.89 15.54
CA ALA A 75 -2.87 7.17 16.78
C ALA A 75 -1.63 7.23 17.66
N ASP A 76 -0.45 6.94 17.10
CA ASP A 76 0.82 6.95 17.83
C ASP A 76 1.14 8.37 18.33
N GLY A 77 0.89 9.41 17.51
CA GLY A 77 1.08 10.81 17.89
C GLY A 77 0.07 11.37 18.90
N ARG A 78 -0.98 10.63 19.26
CA ARG A 78 -1.92 10.99 20.34
C ARG A 78 -1.60 10.31 21.68
N VAL A 79 -0.78 9.25 21.65
CA VAL A 79 -0.41 8.46 22.83
C VAL A 79 0.91 8.97 23.44
N GLU A 80 1.72 9.71 22.67
CA GLU A 80 2.83 10.55 23.16
C GLU A 80 2.35 11.92 23.68
#